data_AF-A0A976DSU2-F1
#
_entry.id   AF-A0A976DSU2-F1
#
_cell.length_a   1.000
_cell.length_b   1.000
_cell.length_c   1.000
_cell.angle_alpha   90.00
_cell.angle_beta   90.00
_cell.angle_gamma   90.00
#
_symmetry.space_group_name_H-M   'P 1'
#
loop_
_entity.id
_entity.type
_entity.pdbx_description
1 polymer ?
#
loop_
_entity_poly.entity_id
_entity_poly.type
_entity_poly.pdbx_seq_one_letter_code
_entity_poly.pdbx_strand_id
1 'polypeptide(L)'
;MSILIVDDEQDIRELVGDILQDEGYTVRLAANSDDCMAEINAEPPSLMILDIWLKDSRMDGIDILKTVKRDNPDVPVVIISGHGNIEIAVAAIKQGAYDFIEKPFNIDQLMVVVARAMETSRLRRENQDLRRRDVASSEMLGGSAAFKTLKGNLDKVTKSNGRVMLTGEPGSGKEMAARYIHANSNRASAPFVTVSSASIEPERMEEVLFGRETPERGVEPGLLEQAHGGVVYFD
;
A
#
# COMPACT_ATOMS: atom_id res chain seq x y z
N MET A 1 -4.95 -4.02 12.76
CA MET A 1 -5.03 -4.48 11.35
C MET A 1 -6.51 -4.63 11.04
N SER A 2 -6.99 -4.01 9.96
CA SER A 2 -8.41 -4.02 9.60
C SER A 2 -8.70 -5.03 8.48
N ILE A 3 -9.86 -5.68 8.57
CA ILE A 3 -10.40 -6.56 7.52
C ILE A 3 -11.63 -5.86 6.93
N LEU A 4 -11.70 -5.75 5.61
CA LEU A 4 -12.87 -5.23 4.90
C LEU A 4 -13.67 -6.39 4.34
N ILE A 5 -14.95 -6.49 4.69
CA ILE A 5 -15.89 -7.50 4.19
C ILE A 5 -16.86 -6.83 3.22
N VAL A 6 -16.95 -7.37 2.01
CA VAL A 6 -17.81 -6.87 0.92
C VAL A 6 -18.71 -8.00 0.45
N ASP A 7 -19.99 -7.89 0.73
CA ASP A 7 -21.01 -8.89 0.38
C ASP A 7 -22.36 -8.15 0.34
N ASP A 8 -23.29 -8.48 -0.55
CA ASP A 8 -24.61 -7.83 -0.59
C ASP A 8 -25.55 -8.38 0.49
N GLU A 9 -25.33 -9.64 0.93
CA GLU A 9 -26.12 -10.32 1.95
C GLU A 9 -25.74 -9.84 3.36
N GLN A 10 -26.64 -9.11 4.01
CA GLN A 10 -26.43 -8.58 5.36
C GLN A 10 -26.10 -9.69 6.38
N ASP A 11 -26.85 -10.79 6.36
CA ASP A 11 -26.67 -11.90 7.30
C ASP A 11 -25.27 -12.51 7.20
N ILE A 12 -24.71 -12.60 5.99
CA ILE A 12 -23.35 -13.11 5.77
C ILE A 12 -22.31 -12.09 6.23
N ARG A 13 -22.47 -10.81 5.90
CA ARG A 13 -21.58 -9.74 6.36
C ARG A 13 -21.47 -9.72 7.88
N GLU A 14 -22.61 -9.78 8.57
CA GLU A 14 -22.67 -9.75 10.03
C GLU A 14 -22.06 -11.03 10.61
N LEU A 15 -22.42 -12.21 10.09
CA LEU A 15 -21.85 -13.48 10.56
C LEU A 15 -20.32 -13.52 10.45
N VAL A 16 -19.77 -13.18 9.28
CA VAL A 16 -18.31 -13.15 9.07
C VAL A 16 -17.68 -12.06 9.93
N GLY A 17 -18.36 -10.92 10.08
CA GLY A 17 -17.90 -9.83 10.91
C GLY A 17 -17.77 -10.21 12.38
N ASP A 18 -18.80 -10.83 12.95
CA ASP A 18 -18.84 -11.27 14.35
C ASP A 18 -17.74 -12.30 14.63
N ILE A 19 -17.60 -13.31 13.76
CA ILE A 19 -16.54 -14.33 13.86
C ILE A 19 -15.15 -13.68 13.93
N LEU A 20 -14.89 -12.71 13.05
CA LEU A 20 -13.59 -12.05 12.99
C LEU A 20 -13.35 -11.06 14.13
N GLN A 21 -14.42 -10.43 14.64
CA GLN A 21 -14.33 -9.56 15.81
C GLN A 21 -14.03 -10.35 17.09
N ASP A 22 -14.63 -11.54 17.27
CA ASP A 22 -14.37 -12.43 18.40
C ASP A 22 -12.89 -12.87 18.45
N GLU A 23 -12.25 -12.98 17.29
CA GLU A 23 -10.83 -13.29 17.12
C GLU A 23 -9.92 -12.06 17.28
N GLY A 24 -10.49 -10.88 17.58
CA GLY A 24 -9.77 -9.65 17.87
C GLY A 24 -9.39 -8.82 16.64
N TYR A 25 -9.94 -9.11 15.46
CA TYR A 25 -9.74 -8.28 14.28
C TYR A 25 -10.67 -7.07 14.27
N THR A 26 -10.17 -5.95 13.74
CA THR A 26 -11.03 -4.80 13.43
C THR A 26 -11.72 -5.06 12.10
N VAL A 27 -13.05 -5.11 12.09
CA VAL A 27 -13.83 -5.40 10.88
C VAL A 27 -14.52 -4.14 10.38
N ARG A 28 -14.50 -3.96 9.06
CA ARG A 28 -15.27 -2.96 8.33
C ARG A 28 -16.17 -3.67 7.32
N LEU A 29 -17.38 -3.16 7.13
CA LEU A 29 -18.41 -3.80 6.30
C LEU A 29 -18.79 -2.87 5.16
N ALA A 30 -18.91 -3.41 3.96
CA ALA A 30 -19.39 -2.71 2.77
C ALA A 30 -20.46 -3.54 2.07
N ALA A 31 -21.54 -2.90 1.65
CA ALA A 31 -22.69 -3.59 1.06
C ALA A 31 -22.67 -3.65 -0.47
N ASN A 32 -21.90 -2.78 -1.11
CA ASN A 32 -21.86 -2.62 -2.56
C ASN A 32 -20.46 -2.12 -3.00
N SER A 33 -20.26 -1.97 -4.31
CA SER A 33 -18.99 -1.47 -4.86
C SER A 33 -18.61 -0.08 -4.36
N ASP A 34 -19.57 0.82 -4.23
CA ASP A 34 -19.30 2.22 -3.91
C ASP A 34 -18.80 2.36 -2.46
N ASP A 35 -19.48 1.68 -1.52
CA ASP A 35 -19.06 1.59 -0.12
C ASP A 35 -17.70 0.92 0.01
N CYS A 36 -17.46 -0.16 -0.75
CA CYS A 36 -16.19 -0.87 -0.77
C CYS A 36 -15.03 0.07 -1.19
N MET A 37 -15.22 0.80 -2.29
CA MET A 37 -14.20 1.72 -2.78
C MET A 37 -13.98 2.88 -1.79
N ALA A 38 -15.05 3.45 -1.21
CA ALA A 38 -14.94 4.48 -0.19
C ALA A 38 -14.10 4.02 1.02
N GLU A 39 -14.35 2.81 1.53
CA GLU A 39 -13.61 2.21 2.64
C GLU A 39 -12.14 1.97 2.32
N ILE A 40 -11.84 1.50 1.10
CA ILE A 40 -10.46 1.27 0.64
C ILE A 40 -9.70 2.59 0.51
N ASN A 41 -10.35 3.63 0.00
CA ASN A 41 -9.76 4.94 -0.20
C ASN A 41 -9.51 5.68 1.12
N ALA A 42 -10.40 5.50 2.10
CA ALA A 42 -10.19 6.05 3.44
C ALA A 42 -8.98 5.40 4.13
N GLU A 43 -8.88 4.07 4.09
CA GLU A 43 -7.72 3.34 4.60
C GLU A 43 -7.61 1.96 3.92
N PRO A 44 -6.48 1.62 3.27
CA PRO A 44 -6.29 0.30 2.67
C PRO A 44 -6.35 -0.82 3.74
N PRO A 45 -7.27 -1.79 3.62
CA PRO A 45 -7.39 -2.86 4.59
C PRO A 45 -6.17 -3.79 4.59
N SER A 46 -5.96 -4.51 5.69
CA SER A 46 -4.91 -5.53 5.79
C SER A 46 -5.28 -6.82 5.05
N LEU A 47 -6.59 -7.06 4.89
CA LEU A 47 -7.20 -8.16 4.14
C LEU A 47 -8.57 -7.70 3.65
N MET A 48 -8.92 -8.08 2.42
CA MET A 48 -10.28 -7.92 1.89
C MET A 48 -10.93 -9.28 1.71
N ILE A 49 -12.18 -9.40 2.15
CA ILE A 49 -13.08 -10.53 1.90
C ILE A 49 -14.16 -10.03 0.95
N LEU A 50 -14.32 -10.68 -0.20
CA LEU A 50 -15.14 -10.15 -1.30
C LEU A 50 -16.06 -11.23 -1.88
N ASP A 51 -17.37 -10.95 -1.94
CA ASP A 51 -18.29 -11.74 -2.76
C ASP A 51 -18.09 -11.43 -4.25
N ILE A 52 -18.15 -12.46 -5.08
CA ILE A 52 -18.15 -12.33 -6.54
C ILE A 52 -19.46 -11.71 -7.03
N TRP A 53 -20.57 -12.09 -6.40
CA TRP A 53 -21.91 -11.79 -6.89
C TRP A 53 -22.58 -10.71 -6.04
N LEU A 54 -22.21 -9.45 -6.27
CA LEU A 54 -22.84 -8.33 -5.59
C LEU A 54 -24.08 -7.87 -6.35
N LYS A 55 -25.28 -8.08 -5.79
CA LYS A 55 -26.51 -7.50 -6.35
C LYS A 55 -26.55 -6.00 -6.10
N ASP A 56 -27.22 -5.28 -7.00
CA ASP A 56 -27.40 -3.82 -6.93
C ASP A 56 -26.08 -3.01 -6.84
N SER A 57 -25.00 -3.56 -7.39
CA SER A 57 -23.67 -2.96 -7.44
C SER A 57 -23.32 -2.50 -8.86
N ARG A 58 -22.54 -1.42 -9.00
CA ARG A 58 -22.05 -0.95 -10.31
C ARG A 58 -20.93 -1.83 -10.86
N MET A 59 -20.18 -2.45 -9.95
CA MET A 59 -19.07 -3.35 -10.26
C MET A 59 -19.32 -4.71 -9.63
N ASP A 60 -19.07 -5.77 -10.40
CA ASP A 60 -19.05 -7.14 -9.89
C ASP A 60 -17.77 -7.39 -9.08
N GLY A 61 -17.77 -8.42 -8.24
CA GLY A 61 -16.62 -8.72 -7.37
C GLY A 61 -15.32 -8.97 -8.13
N ILE A 62 -15.39 -9.48 -9.37
CA ILE A 62 -14.21 -9.64 -10.23
C ILE A 62 -13.63 -8.29 -10.67
N ASP A 63 -14.47 -7.30 -10.96
CA ASP A 63 -13.98 -5.98 -11.36
C ASP A 63 -13.45 -5.19 -10.17
N ILE A 64 -14.04 -5.37 -8.98
CA ILE A 64 -13.47 -4.88 -7.72
C ILE A 64 -12.09 -5.52 -7.50
N LEU A 65 -11.95 -6.84 -7.64
CA LEU A 65 -10.67 -7.53 -7.50
C LEU A 65 -9.59 -6.93 -8.40
N LYS A 66 -9.86 -6.77 -9.70
CA LYS A 66 -8.90 -6.20 -10.65
C LYS A 66 -8.49 -4.79 -10.25
N THR A 67 -9.47 -3.99 -9.82
CA THR A 67 -9.28 -2.59 -9.42
C THR A 67 -8.44 -2.48 -8.15
N VAL A 68 -8.68 -3.35 -7.17
CA VAL A 68 -7.88 -3.42 -5.95
C VAL A 68 -6.48 -3.95 -6.24
N LYS A 69 -6.31 -4.95 -7.10
CA LYS A 69 -4.98 -5.48 -7.43
C LYS A 69 -4.12 -4.56 -8.27
N ARG A 70 -4.73 -3.72 -9.11
CA ARG A 70 -4.01 -2.71 -9.88
C ARG A 70 -3.45 -1.61 -8.99
N ASP A 71 -4.22 -1.17 -7.99
CA ASP A 71 -3.90 0.04 -7.23
C ASP A 71 -3.34 -0.25 -5.83
N ASN A 72 -3.76 -1.35 -5.22
CA ASN A 72 -3.31 -1.85 -3.92
C ASN A 72 -2.83 -3.31 -4.05
N PRO A 73 -1.76 -3.58 -4.83
CA PRO A 73 -1.31 -4.95 -5.13
C PRO A 73 -0.92 -5.76 -3.89
N ASP A 74 -0.53 -5.07 -2.82
CA ASP A 74 -0.11 -5.68 -1.57
C ASP A 74 -1.27 -6.21 -0.73
N VAL A 75 -2.50 -5.70 -0.93
CA VAL A 75 -3.68 -6.12 -0.18
C VAL A 75 -4.10 -7.53 -0.64
N PRO A 76 -4.07 -8.54 0.25
CA PRO A 76 -4.60 -9.85 -0.07
C PRO A 76 -6.13 -9.76 -0.17
N VAL A 77 -6.69 -10.44 -1.17
CA VAL A 77 -8.13 -10.47 -1.44
C VAL A 77 -8.57 -11.92 -1.42
N VAL A 78 -9.37 -12.29 -0.43
CA VAL A 78 -10.01 -13.60 -0.32
C VAL A 78 -11.41 -13.48 -0.88
N ILE A 79 -11.78 -14.41 -1.75
CA ILE A 79 -13.07 -14.40 -2.40
C ILE A 79 -14.01 -15.37 -1.72
N ILE A 80 -15.25 -14.98 -1.51
CA ILE A 80 -16.32 -15.85 -1.01
C ILE A 80 -17.39 -15.96 -2.09
N SER A 81 -17.96 -17.14 -2.32
CA SER A 81 -19.14 -17.27 -3.21
C SER A 81 -19.93 -18.54 -2.92
N GLY A 82 -21.26 -18.42 -2.93
CA GLY A 82 -22.18 -19.57 -2.83
C GLY A 82 -22.56 -20.21 -4.16
N HIS A 83 -22.17 -19.60 -5.28
CA HIS A 83 -22.36 -20.16 -6.61
C HIS A 83 -21.07 -20.89 -7.01
N GLY A 84 -20.94 -22.13 -6.52
CA GLY A 84 -19.79 -23.04 -6.58
C GLY A 84 -19.32 -23.47 -7.97
N ASN A 85 -19.16 -22.54 -8.92
CA ASN A 85 -18.51 -22.85 -10.18
C ASN A 85 -16.99 -22.71 -10.01
N ILE A 86 -16.31 -23.86 -9.94
CA ILE A 86 -14.83 -23.97 -9.85
C ILE A 86 -14.13 -23.09 -10.90
N GLU A 87 -14.74 -22.93 -12.09
CA GLU A 87 -14.21 -22.08 -13.16
C GLU A 87 -14.03 -20.63 -12.73
N ILE A 88 -15.00 -20.08 -11.98
CA ILE A 88 -14.95 -18.68 -11.52
C ILE A 88 -13.89 -18.53 -10.43
N ALA A 89 -13.79 -19.49 -9.51
CA ALA A 89 -12.75 -19.51 -8.49
C ALA A 89 -11.35 -19.52 -9.12
N VAL A 90 -11.13 -20.39 -10.12
CA VAL A 90 -9.86 -20.46 -10.86
C VAL A 90 -9.59 -19.15 -11.62
N ALA A 91 -10.61 -18.57 -12.25
CA ALA A 91 -10.46 -17.29 -12.94
C ALA A 91 -10.08 -16.16 -11.99
N ALA A 92 -10.64 -16.14 -10.78
CA ALA A 92 -10.35 -15.10 -9.80
C ALA A 92 -8.95 -15.24 -9.18
N ILE A 93 -8.50 -16.47 -8.90
CA ILE A 93 -7.10 -16.73 -8.51
C ILE A 93 -6.13 -16.30 -9.61
N LYS A 94 -6.43 -16.59 -10.88
CA LYS A 94 -5.62 -16.12 -12.02
C LYS A 94 -5.56 -14.60 -12.14
N GLN A 95 -6.58 -13.90 -11.65
CA GLN A 95 -6.64 -12.44 -11.63
C GLN A 95 -6.01 -11.82 -10.36
N GLY A 96 -5.43 -12.66 -9.49
CA GLY A 96 -4.62 -12.23 -8.36
C GLY A 96 -5.28 -12.39 -7.00
N ALA A 97 -6.49 -12.97 -6.92
CA ALA A 97 -7.07 -13.33 -5.62
C ALA A 97 -6.10 -14.21 -4.82
N TYR A 98 -6.06 -13.99 -3.51
CA TYR A 98 -5.19 -14.73 -2.61
C TYR A 98 -5.70 -16.15 -2.39
N ASP A 99 -7.00 -16.28 -2.12
CA ASP A 99 -7.67 -17.56 -1.94
C ASP A 99 -9.17 -17.44 -2.24
N PHE A 100 -9.85 -18.59 -2.28
CA PHE A 100 -11.28 -18.71 -2.53
C PHE A 100 -11.94 -19.59 -1.46
N ILE A 101 -13.12 -19.17 -0.99
CA ILE A 101 -13.94 -19.88 -0.01
C ILE A 101 -15.35 -20.05 -0.60
N GLU A 102 -15.83 -21.28 -0.63
CA GLU A 102 -17.19 -21.59 -1.09
C GLU A 102 -18.20 -21.44 0.06
N LYS A 103 -19.35 -20.78 -0.18
CA LYS A 103 -20.49 -20.82 0.76
C LYS A 103 -21.29 -22.13 0.52
N PRO A 104 -21.70 -22.86 1.56
CA PRO A 104 -21.51 -22.58 2.98
C PRO A 104 -20.10 -22.96 3.46
N PHE A 105 -19.45 -22.05 4.19
CA PHE A 105 -18.10 -22.24 4.71
C PHE A 105 -18.09 -22.69 6.17
N ASN A 106 -17.07 -23.45 6.56
CA ASN A 106 -16.78 -23.71 7.97
C ASN A 106 -15.96 -22.54 8.56
N ILE A 107 -16.30 -22.12 9.77
CA ILE A 107 -15.56 -21.13 10.57
C ILE A 107 -14.07 -21.49 10.62
N ASP A 108 -13.73 -22.76 10.86
CA ASP A 108 -12.33 -23.21 10.92
C ASP A 108 -11.59 -22.94 9.60
N GLN A 109 -12.26 -23.17 8.47
CA GLN A 109 -11.68 -22.95 7.14
C GLN A 109 -11.46 -21.45 6.89
N LEU A 110 -12.47 -20.62 7.20
CA LEU A 110 -12.35 -19.17 7.12
C LEU A 110 -11.18 -18.67 7.95
N MET A 111 -11.05 -19.13 9.20
CA MET A 111 -9.99 -18.72 10.11
C MET A 111 -8.60 -19.11 9.61
N VAL A 112 -8.42 -20.31 9.06
CA VAL A 112 -7.14 -20.72 8.48
C VAL A 112 -6.74 -19.84 7.30
N VAL A 113 -7.67 -19.53 6.40
CA VAL A 113 -7.40 -18.70 5.23
C VAL A 113 -7.09 -17.26 5.64
N VAL A 114 -7.90 -16.69 6.55
CA VAL A 114 -7.71 -15.33 7.08
C VAL A 114 -6.37 -15.22 7.81
N ALA A 115 -6.01 -16.17 8.67
CA ALA A 115 -4.74 -16.15 9.40
C ALA A 115 -3.54 -16.15 8.44
N ARG A 116 -3.55 -17.00 7.41
CA ARG A 116 -2.47 -17.05 6.39
C ARG A 116 -2.39 -15.76 5.58
N ALA A 117 -3.53 -15.21 5.18
CA ALA A 117 -3.58 -13.97 4.42
C ALA A 117 -3.07 -12.77 5.26
N MET A 118 -3.46 -12.70 6.53
CA MET A 118 -3.02 -11.68 7.48
C MET A 118 -1.54 -11.80 7.80
N GLU A 119 -1.00 -13.01 7.98
CA GLU A 119 0.44 -13.24 8.13
C GLU A 119 1.21 -12.77 6.89
N THR A 120 0.72 -13.07 5.70
CA THR A 120 1.32 -12.62 4.44
C THR A 120 1.34 -11.08 4.37
N SER A 121 0.24 -10.43 4.74
CA SER A 121 0.12 -8.96 4.81
C SER A 121 1.12 -8.37 5.82
N ARG A 122 1.23 -8.98 7.01
CA ARG A 122 2.20 -8.59 8.03
C ARG A 122 3.64 -8.70 7.54
N LEU A 123 4.02 -9.85 6.97
CA LEU A 123 5.36 -10.10 6.47
C LEU A 123 5.74 -9.14 5.34
N ARG A 124 4.79 -8.79 4.45
CA ARG A 124 5.02 -7.79 3.41
C ARG A 124 5.24 -6.40 3.97
N ARG A 125 4.42 -5.95 4.92
CA ARG A 125 4.60 -4.66 5.61
C ARG A 125 5.92 -4.63 6.36
N GLU A 126 6.26 -5.69 7.09
CA GLU A 126 7.52 -5.82 7.81
C GLU A 126 8.71 -5.79 6.85
N ASN A 127 8.63 -6.46 5.68
CA ASN A 127 9.68 -6.39 4.66
C ASN A 127 9.82 -4.98 4.07
N GLN A 128 8.71 -4.28 3.82
CA GLN A 128 8.75 -2.88 3.37
C GLN A 128 9.38 -1.96 4.43
N ASP A 129 9.02 -2.13 5.70
CA ASP A 129 9.59 -1.37 6.81
C ASP A 129 11.06 -1.71 7.06
N LEU A 130 11.46 -2.98 6.94
CA LEU A 130 12.85 -3.41 7.01
C LEU A 130 13.67 -2.84 5.84
N ARG A 131 13.15 -2.88 4.61
CA ARG A 131 13.79 -2.21 3.47
C ARG A 131 13.93 -0.71 3.68
N ARG A 132 12.95 -0.05 4.31
CA ARG A 132 13.06 1.36 4.70
C ARG A 132 14.14 1.58 5.77
N ARG A 133 14.31 0.64 6.70
CA ARG A 133 15.33 0.69 7.77
C ARG A 133 16.74 0.33 7.30
N ASP A 134 16.92 -0.64 6.42
CA ASP A 134 18.23 -0.98 5.84
C ASP A 134 18.83 0.21 5.08
N VAL A 135 17.98 1.08 4.56
CA VAL A 135 18.41 2.31 3.91
C VAL A 135 18.86 3.40 4.90
N ALA A 136 18.49 3.30 6.17
CA ALA A 136 19.09 4.10 7.25
C ALA A 136 20.51 3.61 7.61
N SER A 137 20.91 2.40 7.19
CA SER A 137 22.27 1.88 7.39
C SER A 137 23.29 2.37 6.37
N SER A 138 22.90 3.30 5.48
CA SER A 138 23.78 3.96 4.51
C SER A 138 24.77 4.91 5.19
N GLU A 139 25.67 4.36 6.01
CA GLU A 139 26.88 5.06 6.42
C GLU A 139 27.67 5.42 5.16
N MET A 140 27.82 6.72 4.92
CA MET A 140 28.71 7.17 3.87
C MET A 140 30.15 6.82 4.29
N LEU A 141 30.74 5.81 3.66
CA LEU A 141 32.10 5.35 3.91
C LEU A 141 33.07 6.07 2.97
N GLY A 142 34.07 6.76 3.55
CA GLY A 142 35.08 7.46 2.76
C GLY A 142 36.07 8.25 3.61
N GLY A 143 37.34 8.25 3.19
CA GLY A 143 38.43 8.95 3.88
C GLY A 143 39.07 10.10 3.10
N SER A 144 38.68 10.32 1.84
CA SER A 144 39.30 11.31 0.95
C SER A 144 38.99 12.75 1.40
N ALA A 145 39.86 13.70 1.04
CA ALA A 145 39.64 15.11 1.35
C ALA A 145 38.33 15.63 0.73
N ALA A 146 38.03 15.25 -0.51
CA ALA A 146 36.78 15.61 -1.19
C ALA A 146 35.54 15.07 -0.45
N PHE A 147 35.61 13.82 0.03
CA PHE A 147 34.53 13.21 0.79
C PHE A 147 34.29 13.91 2.14
N LYS A 148 35.37 14.26 2.86
CA LYS A 148 35.27 15.04 4.11
C LYS A 148 34.63 16.41 3.88
N THR A 149 34.98 17.09 2.79
CA THR A 149 34.35 18.36 2.40
C THR A 149 32.87 18.18 2.08
N LEU A 150 32.50 17.14 1.33
CA LEU A 150 31.10 16.80 1.03
C LEU A 150 30.32 16.58 2.33
N LYS A 151 30.81 15.70 3.22
CA LYS A 151 30.17 15.41 4.50
C LYS A 151 29.97 16.67 5.34
N GLY A 152 30.99 17.53 5.43
CA GLY A 152 30.89 18.81 6.14
C GLY A 152 29.88 19.79 5.51
N ASN A 153 29.64 19.72 4.20
CA ASN A 153 28.57 20.48 3.56
C ASN A 153 27.19 19.88 3.84
N LEU A 154 27.06 18.55 3.81
CA LEU A 154 25.81 17.87 4.16
C LEU A 154 25.39 18.18 5.61
N ASP A 155 26.33 18.16 6.56
CA ASP A 155 26.08 18.46 7.98
C ASP A 155 25.59 19.91 8.23
N LYS A 156 25.93 20.85 7.34
CA LYS A 156 25.38 22.22 7.40
C LYS A 156 23.94 22.27 6.90
N VAL A 157 23.64 21.44 5.90
CA VAL A 157 22.34 21.40 5.23
C VAL A 157 21.30 20.66 6.08
N THR A 158 21.69 19.65 6.88
CA THR A 158 20.77 18.91 7.77
C THR A 158 20.01 19.80 8.77
N LYS A 159 20.60 20.94 9.14
CA LYS A 159 19.99 21.95 10.05
C LYS A 159 19.13 22.98 9.31
N SER A 160 19.13 22.96 7.98
CA SER A 160 18.40 23.88 7.12
C SER A 160 17.12 23.25 6.60
N ASN A 161 16.07 24.06 6.42
CA ASN A 161 14.84 23.68 5.72
C ASN A 161 14.89 24.05 4.22
N GLY A 162 16.05 24.47 3.72
CA GLY A 162 16.23 24.87 2.31
C GLY A 162 16.19 23.69 1.35
N ARG A 163 15.87 23.99 0.08
CA ARG A 163 15.96 23.02 -1.02
C ARG A 163 17.43 22.73 -1.34
N VAL A 164 17.74 21.46 -1.60
CA VAL A 164 19.11 20.98 -1.84
C VAL A 164 19.19 20.45 -3.25
N MET A 165 20.20 20.89 -4.01
CA MET A 165 20.52 20.34 -5.32
C MET A 165 21.79 19.51 -5.20
N LEU A 166 21.70 18.23 -5.55
CA LEU A 166 22.83 17.30 -5.53
C LEU A 166 23.29 17.03 -6.97
N THR A 167 24.55 17.35 -7.26
CA THR A 167 25.13 17.17 -8.60
C THR A 167 26.28 16.18 -8.56
N GLY A 168 26.35 15.32 -9.56
CA GLY A 168 27.42 14.34 -9.70
C GLY A 168 27.08 13.31 -10.78
N GLU A 169 28.10 12.60 -11.24
CA GLU A 169 27.97 11.54 -12.25
C GLU A 169 26.99 10.43 -11.80
N PRO A 170 26.43 9.65 -12.74
CA PRO A 170 25.66 8.45 -12.39
C PRO A 170 26.46 7.53 -11.47
N GLY A 171 25.84 7.01 -10.41
CA GLY A 171 26.51 6.12 -9.45
C GLY A 171 27.43 6.81 -8.42
N SER A 172 27.57 8.14 -8.44
CA SER A 172 28.38 8.89 -7.45
C SER A 172 27.78 8.94 -6.03
N GLY A 173 26.60 8.35 -5.80
CA GLY A 173 25.96 8.30 -4.48
C GLY A 173 25.10 9.53 -4.14
N LYS A 174 24.48 10.18 -5.13
CA LYS A 174 23.56 11.32 -4.90
C LYS A 174 22.41 10.94 -3.97
N GLU A 175 21.78 9.80 -4.20
CA GLU A 175 20.70 9.30 -3.34
C GLU A 175 21.20 9.03 -1.91
N MET A 176 22.41 8.49 -1.74
CA MET A 176 23.03 8.29 -0.42
C MET A 176 23.20 9.61 0.32
N ALA A 177 23.62 10.67 -0.37
CA ALA A 177 23.75 12.00 0.22
C ALA A 177 22.38 12.60 0.62
N ALA A 178 21.34 12.41 -0.20
CA ALA A 178 19.98 12.85 0.14
C ALA A 178 19.43 12.14 1.38
N ARG A 179 19.65 10.83 1.47
CA ARG A 179 19.25 10.01 2.62
C ARG A 179 20.03 10.36 3.89
N TYR A 180 21.33 10.64 3.76
CA TYR A 180 22.14 11.15 4.86
C TYR A 180 21.57 12.47 5.41
N ILE A 181 21.15 13.39 4.53
CA ILE A 181 20.52 14.65 4.96
C ILE A 181 19.24 14.36 5.73
N HIS A 182 18.35 13.50 5.21
CA HIS A 182 17.09 13.14 5.87
C HIS A 182 17.32 12.52 7.25
N ALA A 183 18.16 11.50 7.33
CA ALA A 183 18.46 10.77 8.57
C ALA A 183 19.09 11.63 9.67
N ASN A 184 19.83 12.69 9.30
CA ASN A 184 20.48 13.61 10.24
C ASN A 184 19.73 14.94 10.41
N SER A 185 18.54 15.08 9.84
CA SER A 185 17.70 16.28 9.97
C SER A 185 16.66 16.13 11.09
N ASN A 186 15.97 17.24 11.39
CA ASN A 186 14.80 17.23 12.30
C ASN A 186 13.61 16.41 11.76
N ARG A 187 13.69 15.90 10.51
CA ARG A 187 12.66 15.11 9.85
C ARG A 187 13.03 13.63 9.71
N ALA A 188 14.05 13.17 10.43
CA ALA A 188 14.53 11.79 10.35
C ALA A 188 13.44 10.73 10.64
N SER A 189 12.47 11.06 11.50
CA SER A 189 11.32 10.21 11.83
C SER A 189 10.14 10.33 10.86
N ALA A 190 10.21 11.26 9.91
CA ALA A 190 9.15 11.51 8.92
C ALA A 190 9.47 10.79 7.59
N PRO A 191 8.50 10.65 6.67
CA PRO A 191 8.68 9.89 5.43
C PRO A 191 9.82 10.43 4.55
N PHE A 192 10.55 9.53 3.90
CA PHE A 192 11.47 9.86 2.80
C PHE A 192 10.94 9.22 1.52
N VAL A 193 10.45 10.06 0.60
CA VAL A 193 9.85 9.61 -0.66
C VAL A 193 10.82 9.89 -1.81
N THR A 194 11.14 8.86 -2.58
CA THR A 194 11.97 8.99 -3.80
C THR A 194 11.07 9.04 -5.02
N VAL A 195 11.28 10.04 -5.88
CA VAL A 195 10.62 10.19 -7.17
C VAL A 195 11.67 9.95 -8.25
N SER A 196 11.55 8.83 -8.96
CA SER A 196 12.42 8.54 -10.10
C SER A 196 11.88 9.26 -11.33
N SER A 197 12.35 10.48 -11.56
CA SER A 197 11.82 11.37 -12.60
C SER A 197 12.07 10.80 -13.99
N ALA A 198 13.14 10.02 -14.16
CA ALA A 198 13.50 9.38 -15.42
C ALA A 198 12.54 8.24 -15.83
N SER A 199 11.79 7.66 -14.88
CA SER A 199 10.88 6.54 -15.15
C SER A 199 9.42 6.95 -15.36
N ILE A 200 9.08 8.21 -15.11
CA ILE A 200 7.70 8.71 -15.16
C ILE A 200 7.48 9.39 -16.52
N GLU A 201 6.42 8.99 -17.22
CA GLU A 201 5.98 9.67 -18.44
C GLU A 201 5.58 11.12 -18.11
N PRO A 202 6.01 12.13 -18.89
CA PRO A 202 5.72 13.54 -18.59
C PRO A 202 4.22 13.82 -18.37
N GLU A 203 3.37 13.13 -19.11
CA GLU A 203 1.91 13.23 -19.06
C GLU A 203 1.31 12.75 -17.74
N ARG A 204 1.98 11.83 -17.03
CA ARG A 204 1.52 11.29 -15.74
C ARG A 204 2.18 11.93 -14.53
N MET A 205 3.19 12.79 -14.73
CA MET A 205 3.97 13.35 -13.63
C MET A 205 3.12 14.16 -12.66
N GLU A 206 2.17 14.94 -13.16
CA GLU A 206 1.28 15.76 -12.32
C GLU A 206 0.38 14.88 -11.45
N GLU A 207 -0.27 13.87 -12.03
CA GLU A 207 -1.14 12.93 -11.30
C GLU A 207 -0.35 12.17 -10.22
N VAL A 208 0.89 11.77 -10.52
CA VAL A 208 1.73 11.05 -9.56
C VAL A 208 2.17 11.96 -8.40
N LEU A 209 2.52 13.22 -8.68
CA LEU A 209 3.01 14.14 -7.65
C LEU A 209 1.89 14.70 -6.78
N PHE A 210 0.81 15.15 -7.40
CA PHE A 210 -0.29 15.86 -6.74
C PHE A 210 -1.45 14.94 -6.36
N GLY A 211 -1.49 13.74 -6.92
CA GLY A 211 -2.63 12.85 -6.78
C GLY A 211 -3.66 13.13 -7.87
N ARG A 212 -4.78 12.42 -7.80
CA ARG A 212 -5.89 12.59 -8.73
C ARG A 212 -7.22 12.45 -8.00
N GLU A 213 -8.22 13.19 -8.45
CA GLU A 213 -9.58 13.06 -7.97
C GLU A 213 -10.45 12.52 -9.11
N THR A 214 -11.09 11.38 -8.89
CA THR A 214 -11.98 10.77 -9.90
C THR A 214 -13.36 10.52 -9.30
N PRO A 215 -14.45 10.71 -10.07
CA PRO A 215 -15.80 10.51 -9.56
C PRO A 215 -16.08 9.07 -9.12
N GLU A 216 -15.38 8.07 -9.70
CA GLU A 216 -15.53 6.67 -9.32
C GLU A 216 -14.71 6.30 -8.08
N ARG A 217 -13.66 7.06 -7.74
CA ARG A 217 -12.65 6.65 -6.77
C ARG A 217 -12.29 7.70 -5.73
N GLY A 218 -12.94 8.87 -5.72
CA GLY A 218 -12.61 9.93 -4.79
C GLY A 218 -11.18 10.46 -4.97
N VAL A 219 -10.58 10.92 -3.87
CA VAL A 219 -9.26 11.56 -3.84
C VAL A 219 -8.16 10.52 -3.60
N GLU A 220 -7.24 10.38 -4.56
CA GLU A 220 -6.02 9.60 -4.42
C GLU A 220 -4.84 10.51 -4.04
N PRO A 221 -4.16 10.29 -2.89
CA PRO A 221 -3.11 11.16 -2.42
C PRO A 221 -1.81 11.00 -3.21
N GLY A 222 -1.25 12.12 -3.68
CA GLY A 222 0.00 12.16 -4.46
C GLY A 222 1.26 11.92 -3.62
N LEU A 223 2.40 11.76 -4.29
CA LEU A 223 3.70 11.58 -3.62
C LEU A 223 4.07 12.74 -2.68
N LEU A 224 3.64 13.97 -3.00
CA LEU A 224 3.85 15.13 -2.13
C LEU A 224 3.08 15.03 -0.81
N GLU A 225 1.87 14.47 -0.86
CA GLU A 225 1.04 14.25 0.32
C GLU A 225 1.58 13.07 1.16
N GLN A 226 2.02 11.99 0.51
CA GLN A 226 2.68 10.88 1.20
C GLN A 226 3.98 11.31 1.91
N ALA A 227 4.66 12.33 1.39
CA ALA A 227 5.86 12.90 1.98
C ALA A 227 5.60 14.03 2.98
N HIS A 228 4.33 14.25 3.38
CA HIS A 228 3.97 15.31 4.29
C HIS A 228 4.78 15.26 5.59
N GLY A 229 5.34 16.41 6.01
CA GLY A 229 6.24 16.51 7.15
C GLY A 229 7.63 15.91 6.97
N GLY A 230 7.88 15.23 5.85
CA GLY A 230 9.11 14.51 5.53
C GLY A 230 9.99 15.19 4.47
N VAL A 231 10.61 14.37 3.62
CA VAL A 231 11.50 14.78 2.53
C VAL A 231 11.10 14.07 1.24
N VAL A 232 11.05 14.83 0.14
CA VAL A 232 10.92 14.30 -1.21
C VAL A 232 12.26 14.45 -1.92
N TYR A 233 12.79 13.35 -2.44
CA TYR A 233 13.98 13.33 -3.27
C TYR A 233 13.58 13.06 -4.73
N PHE A 234 13.96 13.96 -5.63
CA PHE A 234 13.79 13.77 -7.07
C PHE A 234 15.12 13.30 -7.63
N ASP A 235 15.14 12.07 -8.16
CA ASP A 235 16.27 11.50 -8.91
C ASP A 235 16.12 11.76 -10.41
#